data_AF-A0A2S2KNP4-F1
#
_entry.id   AF-A0A2S2KNP4-F1
#
_cell.length_a   1.000
_cell.length_b   1.000
_cell.length_c   1.000
_cell.angle_alpha   90.00
_cell.angle_beta   90.00
_cell.angle_gamma   90.00
#
_symmetry.space_group_name_H-M   'P 1'
#
loop_
_entity.id
_entity.type
_entity.pdbx_description
1 polymer ?
#
loop_
_entity_poly.entity_id
_entity_poly.type
_entity_poly.pdbx_seq_one_letter_code
_entity_poly.pdbx_strand_id
1 'polypeptide(L)'
;MLAFLSFSIFGNDLAEAQVDPLSNIVFLQTGQINTDENQFQISNDITVREFFGGKIIRISGQTIEGFPYITYSKVSEEKTDSRGIIFINDQFVNLSFQEKITDSKTITEKNDDLAILVQYTQRVYSEKYAKIDVKIFEKSQNKLNDFYQNYGYKQNTNISVSIINEDDQTAFSSNGITDKNGLYQTEFFIPENFKRQTLTVTIIAENNDSKSSRVLQIFSLGQQSDDGKSSTP
;
A
#
# COMPACT_ATOMS: atom_id res chain seq x y z
N MET A 1 25.55 -29.32 59.24
CA MET A 1 25.59 -29.69 57.81
C MET A 1 24.54 -28.84 57.10
N LEU A 2 24.95 -28.19 56.02
CA LEU A 2 24.37 -26.99 55.41
C LEU A 2 22.92 -27.15 54.91
N ALA A 3 22.13 -26.09 55.10
CA ALA A 3 20.86 -25.85 54.41
C ALA A 3 21.12 -25.26 53.01
N PHE A 4 20.45 -25.78 51.98
CA PHE A 4 20.42 -25.18 50.65
C PHE A 4 19.02 -24.62 50.38
N LEU A 5 18.93 -23.29 50.40
CA LEU A 5 17.82 -22.53 49.83
C LEU A 5 18.01 -22.47 48.30
N SER A 6 17.06 -22.99 47.54
CA SER A 6 16.95 -22.76 46.10
C SER A 6 16.20 -21.44 45.88
N PHE A 7 16.92 -20.40 45.45
CA PHE A 7 16.35 -19.17 44.90
C PHE A 7 16.08 -19.38 43.41
N SER A 8 14.81 -19.42 43.02
CA SER A 8 14.40 -19.34 41.62
C SER A 8 14.51 -17.89 41.16
N ILE A 9 15.48 -17.60 40.30
CA ILE A 9 15.60 -16.30 39.63
C ILE A 9 14.54 -16.26 38.53
N PHE A 10 13.52 -15.42 38.72
CA PHE A 10 12.63 -15.02 37.65
C PHE A 10 13.41 -14.07 36.72
N GLY A 11 13.84 -14.58 35.57
CA GLY A 11 14.27 -13.75 34.46
C GLY A 11 13.05 -13.08 33.84
N ASN A 12 12.82 -11.81 34.17
CA ASN A 12 11.92 -10.97 33.39
C ASN A 12 12.68 -10.57 32.12
N ASP A 13 12.48 -11.30 31.04
CA ASP A 13 12.79 -10.81 29.71
C ASP A 13 11.81 -9.67 29.40
N LEU A 14 12.22 -8.45 29.72
CA LEU A 14 11.60 -7.25 29.15
C LEU A 14 11.97 -7.24 27.67
N ALA A 15 11.06 -7.77 26.84
CA ALA A 15 11.10 -7.56 25.41
C ALA A 15 10.89 -6.06 25.15
N GLU A 16 11.97 -5.33 24.93
CA GLU A 16 11.89 -3.99 24.35
C GLU A 16 11.32 -4.14 22.93
N ALA A 17 10.07 -3.71 22.75
CA ALA A 17 9.44 -3.67 21.44
C ALA A 17 10.24 -2.69 20.57
N GLN A 18 11.06 -3.22 19.67
CA GLN A 18 11.76 -2.43 18.67
C GLN A 18 10.71 -1.81 17.74
N VAL A 19 10.44 -0.51 17.93
CA VAL A 19 9.55 0.26 17.05
C VAL A 19 10.20 0.35 15.67
N ASP A 20 9.46 -0.01 14.63
CA ASP A 20 9.92 0.10 13.24
C ASP A 20 10.23 1.57 12.93
N PRO A 21 11.50 1.96 12.71
CA PRO A 21 11.86 3.36 12.55
C PRO A 21 11.28 3.97 11.26
N LEU A 22 10.79 3.16 10.32
CA LEU A 22 10.05 3.62 9.15
C LEU A 22 8.67 4.19 9.50
N SER A 23 8.04 3.69 10.59
CA SER A 23 6.74 4.21 11.03
C SER A 23 6.80 5.67 11.48
N ASN A 24 8.00 6.18 11.78
CA ASN A 24 8.22 7.56 12.23
C ASN A 24 8.52 8.54 11.08
N ILE A 25 8.45 8.08 9.83
CA ILE A 25 8.72 8.90 8.65
C ILE A 25 7.39 9.32 8.02
N VAL A 26 7.00 10.58 8.21
CA VAL A 26 5.69 11.14 7.81
C VAL A 26 5.34 10.88 6.35
N PHE A 27 6.27 11.09 5.43
CA PHE A 27 5.97 10.92 3.99
C PHE A 27 5.73 9.46 3.58
N LEU A 28 6.19 8.48 4.38
CA LEU A 28 5.83 7.07 4.19
C LEU A 28 4.42 6.77 4.68
N GLN A 29 3.93 7.52 5.68
CA GLN A 29 2.55 7.41 6.16
C GLN A 29 1.56 8.08 5.19
N THR A 30 1.91 9.27 4.70
CA THR A 30 1.04 10.05 3.81
C THR A 30 1.10 9.57 2.37
N GLY A 31 2.16 8.85 1.98
CA GLY A 31 2.44 8.50 0.60
C GLY A 31 2.81 9.72 -0.25
N GLN A 32 3.23 10.84 0.36
CA GLN A 32 3.36 12.12 -0.31
C GLN A 32 4.64 12.86 0.05
N ILE A 33 5.34 13.36 -0.96
CA ILE A 33 6.44 14.30 -0.82
C ILE A 33 6.09 15.62 -1.50
N ASN A 34 6.50 16.73 -0.89
CA ASN A 34 6.15 18.07 -1.36
C ASN A 34 7.40 18.88 -1.68
N THR A 35 7.29 19.81 -2.59
CA THR A 35 8.17 20.97 -2.74
C THR A 35 7.39 22.21 -2.30
N ASP A 36 7.99 23.41 -2.36
CA ASP A 36 7.25 24.64 -2.04
C ASP A 36 6.10 24.93 -3.03
N GLU A 37 6.18 24.38 -4.25
CA GLU A 37 5.25 24.67 -5.35
C GLU A 37 4.35 23.48 -5.72
N ASN A 38 4.83 22.24 -5.52
CA ASN A 38 4.20 21.02 -6.04
C ASN A 38 4.12 19.91 -4.99
N GLN A 39 3.08 19.08 -5.08
CA GLN A 39 2.87 17.87 -4.28
C GLN A 39 2.97 16.65 -5.19
N PHE A 40 3.65 15.60 -4.73
CA PHE A 40 3.90 14.38 -5.47
C PHE A 40 3.52 13.16 -4.64
N GLN A 41 3.00 12.12 -5.30
CA GLN A 41 2.74 10.83 -4.66
C GLN A 41 3.97 9.93 -4.81
N ILE A 42 4.44 9.30 -3.74
CA ILE A 42 5.56 8.35 -3.85
C ILE A 42 5.07 7.02 -4.42
N SER A 43 5.85 6.40 -5.30
CA SER A 43 5.56 5.05 -5.77
C SER A 43 5.85 4.02 -4.67
N ASN A 44 5.34 2.81 -4.84
CA ASN A 44 5.63 1.68 -3.94
C ASN A 44 7.02 1.07 -4.19
N ASP A 45 7.68 1.42 -5.30
CA ASP A 45 9.04 0.96 -5.59
C ASP A 45 10.06 1.92 -4.98
N ILE A 46 10.38 1.64 -3.72
CA ILE A 46 11.33 2.42 -2.94
C ILE A 46 12.47 1.53 -2.45
N THR A 47 13.68 2.08 -2.52
CA THR A 47 14.87 1.50 -1.91
C THR A 47 15.11 2.16 -0.57
N VAL A 48 15.08 1.37 0.49
CA VAL A 48 15.41 1.79 1.85
C VAL A 48 16.83 1.34 2.20
N ARG A 49 17.63 2.23 2.80
CA ARG A 49 18.90 1.87 3.43
C ARG A 49 18.99 2.48 4.82
N GLU A 50 19.28 1.65 5.80
CA GLU A 50 19.50 2.07 7.18
C GLU A 50 20.99 2.22 7.50
N PHE A 51 21.29 3.20 8.34
CA PHE A 51 22.61 3.45 8.88
C PHE A 51 22.53 3.65 10.39
N PHE A 52 23.62 3.30 11.10
CA PHE A 52 23.75 3.51 12.54
C PHE A 52 22.61 2.88 13.37
N GLY A 53 22.11 1.70 12.94
CA GLY A 53 21.03 0.98 13.62
C GLY A 53 19.68 1.71 13.54
N GLY A 54 19.31 2.22 12.36
CA GLY A 54 18.03 2.90 12.14
C GLY A 54 18.00 4.39 12.51
N LYS A 55 19.09 4.94 13.08
CA LYS A 55 19.18 6.37 13.42
C LYS A 55 19.19 7.29 12.19
N ILE A 56 19.66 6.76 11.06
CA ILE A 56 19.57 7.45 9.77
C ILE A 56 18.98 6.47 8.75
N ILE A 57 17.92 6.90 8.09
CA ILE A 57 17.24 6.13 7.05
C ILE A 57 17.33 6.94 5.76
N ARG A 58 17.80 6.29 4.70
CA ARG A 58 17.80 6.84 3.35
C ARG A 58 16.76 6.13 2.52
N ILE A 59 15.86 6.88 1.90
CA ILE A 59 14.83 6.35 1.02
C ILE A 59 15.05 6.97 -0.36
N SER A 60 15.09 6.15 -1.39
CA SER A 60 15.18 6.62 -2.78
C SER A 60 14.19 5.85 -3.62
N GLY A 61 13.55 6.53 -4.56
CA GLY A 61 12.57 5.92 -5.44
C GLY A 61 12.16 6.90 -6.52
N GLN A 62 11.03 6.60 -7.14
CA GLN A 62 10.36 7.51 -8.06
C GLN A 62 8.99 7.87 -7.51
N THR A 63 8.50 9.06 -7.82
CA THR A 63 7.10 9.39 -7.63
C THR A 63 6.25 8.58 -8.61
N ILE A 64 4.93 8.56 -8.43
CA ILE A 64 4.02 7.92 -9.39
C ILE A 64 4.17 8.58 -10.76
N GLU A 65 4.44 9.88 -10.80
CA GLU A 65 4.70 10.67 -12.01
C GLU A 65 6.10 10.42 -12.62
N GLY A 66 6.90 9.50 -12.06
CA GLY A 66 8.20 9.09 -12.58
C GLY A 66 9.37 9.97 -12.15
N PHE A 67 9.16 10.95 -11.27
CA PHE A 67 10.22 11.84 -10.82
C PHE A 67 11.10 11.16 -9.77
N PRO A 68 12.41 10.98 -10.01
CA PRO A 68 13.27 10.34 -9.04
C PRO A 68 13.50 11.27 -7.85
N TYR A 69 13.47 10.68 -6.66
CA TYR A 69 13.71 11.40 -5.41
C TYR A 69 14.61 10.61 -4.47
N ILE A 70 15.23 11.33 -3.55
CA ILE A 70 16.01 10.76 -2.46
C ILE A 70 15.80 11.59 -1.19
N THR A 71 15.58 10.90 -0.09
CA THR A 71 15.44 11.49 1.24
C THR A 71 16.41 10.85 2.23
N TYR A 72 16.73 11.62 3.26
CA TYR A 72 17.47 11.23 4.44
C TYR A 72 16.67 11.67 5.66
N SER A 73 16.28 10.71 6.49
CA SER A 73 15.55 10.91 7.72
C SER A 73 16.45 10.56 8.89
N LYS A 74 16.70 11.53 9.77
CA LYS A 74 17.40 11.33 11.04
C LYS A 74 16.35 11.05 12.12
N VAL A 75 16.32 9.82 12.60
CA VAL A 75 15.38 9.37 13.62
C VAL A 75 16.02 9.55 15.00
N SER A 76 15.29 10.24 15.89
CA SER A 76 15.62 10.39 17.31
C SER A 76 14.40 10.06 18.16
N GLU A 77 14.58 9.86 19.46
CA GLU A 77 13.50 9.47 20.39
C GLU A 77 12.33 10.47 20.40
N GLU A 78 12.61 11.76 20.13
CA GLU A 78 11.60 12.82 20.20
C GLU A 78 11.06 13.25 18.83
N LYS A 79 11.81 13.03 17.75
CA LYS A 79 11.44 13.52 16.40
C LYS A 79 12.22 12.86 15.26
N THR A 80 11.63 12.92 14.08
CA THR A 80 12.30 12.60 12.81
C THR A 80 12.53 13.88 12.00
N ASP A 81 13.79 14.22 11.73
CA ASP A 81 14.14 15.32 10.82
C ASP A 81 14.41 14.74 9.42
N SER A 82 13.59 15.10 8.44
CA SER A 82 13.68 14.60 7.07
C SER A 82 14.14 15.70 6.12
N ARG A 83 15.08 15.35 5.26
CA ARG A 83 15.56 16.20 4.15
C ARG A 83 15.58 15.39 2.88
N GLY A 84 15.43 16.03 1.74
CA GLY A 84 15.42 15.32 0.49
C GLY A 84 15.36 16.24 -0.70
N ILE A 85 15.60 15.64 -1.86
CA ILE A 85 15.58 16.32 -3.15
C ILE A 85 14.80 15.44 -4.13
N ILE A 86 14.13 16.10 -5.06
CA ILE A 86 13.44 15.49 -6.19
C ILE A 86 14.00 16.09 -7.48
N PHE A 87 14.12 15.28 -8.52
CA PHE A 87 14.54 15.75 -9.84
C PHE A 87 13.32 15.94 -10.74
N ILE A 88 12.98 17.20 -11.02
CA ILE A 88 11.83 17.60 -11.84
C ILE A 88 12.28 18.66 -12.84
N ASN A 89 11.78 18.61 -14.08
CA ASN A 89 12.08 19.59 -15.13
C ASN A 89 13.58 19.90 -15.29
N ASP A 90 14.41 18.85 -15.33
CA ASP A 90 15.87 18.91 -15.45
C ASP A 90 16.60 19.63 -14.30
N GLN A 91 15.95 19.79 -13.14
CA GLN A 91 16.52 20.47 -11.97
C GLN A 91 16.30 19.68 -10.68
N PHE A 92 17.27 19.77 -9.76
CA PHE A 92 17.11 19.28 -8.39
C PHE A 92 16.39 20.32 -7.56
N VAL A 93 15.23 19.95 -7.03
CA VAL A 93 14.40 20.79 -6.18
C VAL A 93 14.35 20.21 -4.77
N ASN A 94 14.47 21.06 -3.76
CA ASN A 94 14.41 20.64 -2.36
C ASN A 94 12.98 20.21 -2.01
N LEU A 95 12.87 19.09 -1.30
CA LEU A 95 11.62 18.65 -0.71
C LEU A 95 11.36 19.43 0.59
N SER A 96 10.11 19.83 0.77
CA SER A 96 9.57 20.49 1.96
C SER A 96 8.83 19.46 2.80
N PHE A 97 9.33 19.24 4.01
CA PHE A 97 8.73 18.33 5.00
C PHE A 97 8.08 19.11 6.14
N GLN A 98 7.61 20.34 5.86
CA GLN A 98 6.86 21.09 6.86
C GLN A 98 5.65 20.28 7.28
N GLU A 99 5.55 19.98 8.58
CA GLU A 99 4.32 19.57 9.22
C GLU A 99 3.30 20.69 9.02
N LYS A 100 2.55 20.64 7.93
CA LYS A 100 1.30 21.40 7.85
C LYS A 100 0.40 20.81 8.92
N ILE A 101 0.40 21.45 10.08
CA ILE A 101 -0.68 21.35 11.08
C ILE A 101 -1.93 21.73 10.30
N THR A 102 -2.59 20.73 9.76
CA THR A 102 -3.78 20.91 8.95
C THR A 102 -4.88 21.15 9.96
N ASP A 103 -5.41 22.38 9.98
CA ASP A 103 -6.53 22.75 10.83
C ASP A 103 -7.60 21.67 10.77
N SER A 104 -7.84 21.10 11.94
CA SER A 104 -8.73 19.99 12.23
C SER A 104 -10.16 20.28 11.76
N LYS A 105 -10.51 19.82 10.56
CA LYS A 105 -11.72 18.99 10.48
C LYS A 105 -11.35 17.67 11.13
N THR A 106 -12.14 17.23 12.08
CA THR A 106 -12.03 15.94 12.78
C THR A 106 -11.99 14.79 11.77
N ILE A 107 -10.81 14.54 11.19
CA ILE A 107 -10.46 13.27 10.60
C ILE A 107 -10.02 12.48 11.82
N THR A 108 -10.91 11.65 12.35
CA THR A 108 -10.49 10.56 13.23
C THR A 108 -9.36 9.86 12.49
N GLU A 109 -8.14 9.91 13.03
CA GLU A 109 -7.03 9.11 12.53
C GLU A 109 -7.50 7.65 12.56
N LYS A 110 -7.66 7.04 11.39
CA LYS A 110 -8.19 5.67 11.28
C LYS A 110 -7.01 4.72 11.27
N ASN A 111 -7.05 3.72 12.15
CA ASN A 111 -5.99 2.72 12.25
C ASN A 111 -5.97 1.80 11.02
N ASP A 112 -4.83 1.15 10.73
CA ASP A 112 -4.71 0.09 9.70
C ASP A 112 -5.01 -1.30 10.29
N ASP A 113 -6.26 -1.50 10.70
CA ASP A 113 -6.74 -2.70 11.39
C ASP A 113 -7.55 -3.64 10.48
N LEU A 114 -7.63 -3.34 9.17
CA LEU A 114 -8.30 -4.20 8.19
C LEU A 114 -7.28 -5.04 7.41
N ALA A 115 -7.62 -6.30 7.19
CA ALA A 115 -6.96 -7.16 6.22
C ALA A 115 -7.82 -7.23 4.95
N ILE A 116 -7.25 -6.77 3.84
CA ILE A 116 -7.88 -6.82 2.51
C ILE A 116 -7.39 -8.09 1.81
N LEU A 117 -8.26 -9.07 1.59
CA LEU A 117 -7.95 -10.26 0.81
C LEU A 117 -8.69 -10.19 -0.53
N VAL A 118 -8.05 -10.63 -1.61
CA VAL A 118 -8.57 -10.44 -2.96
C VAL A 118 -8.41 -11.72 -3.77
N GLN A 119 -9.50 -12.16 -4.40
CA GLN A 119 -9.48 -13.15 -5.49
C GLN A 119 -9.77 -12.43 -6.79
N TYR A 120 -8.92 -12.64 -7.80
CA TYR A 120 -9.06 -11.87 -9.02
C TYR A 120 -8.54 -12.60 -10.24
N THR A 121 -8.98 -12.14 -11.41
CA THR A 121 -8.49 -12.61 -12.70
C THR A 121 -7.13 -11.99 -12.98
N GLN A 122 -6.06 -12.77 -12.83
CA GLN A 122 -4.69 -12.26 -13.03
C GLN A 122 -4.36 -12.01 -14.52
N ARG A 123 -4.93 -12.79 -15.44
CA ARG A 123 -4.68 -12.67 -16.88
C ARG A 123 -5.99 -12.74 -17.63
N VAL A 124 -6.20 -11.83 -18.56
CA VAL A 124 -7.47 -11.67 -19.27
C VAL A 124 -7.22 -11.31 -20.74
N TYR A 125 -7.94 -11.97 -21.64
CA TYR A 125 -7.92 -11.64 -23.07
C TYR A 125 -8.93 -10.53 -23.38
N SER A 126 -8.78 -9.90 -24.54
CA SER A 126 -9.80 -9.02 -25.09
C SER A 126 -11.19 -9.68 -25.12
N GLU A 127 -12.21 -8.85 -24.97
CA GLU A 127 -13.63 -9.22 -24.92
C GLU A 127 -14.02 -10.13 -23.75
N LYS A 128 -13.19 -10.19 -22.70
CA LYS A 128 -13.48 -10.91 -21.45
C LYS A 128 -13.54 -9.94 -20.28
N TYR A 129 -14.17 -10.40 -19.20
CA TYR A 129 -14.23 -9.66 -17.95
C TYR A 129 -13.11 -10.10 -17.01
N ALA A 130 -12.37 -9.13 -16.49
CA ALA A 130 -11.53 -9.31 -15.32
C ALA A 130 -12.38 -9.18 -14.06
N LYS A 131 -12.44 -10.25 -13.27
CA LYS A 131 -13.20 -10.28 -12.01
C LYS A 131 -12.30 -9.91 -10.84
N ILE A 132 -12.82 -9.13 -9.90
CA ILE A 132 -12.14 -8.73 -8.66
C ILE A 132 -13.14 -8.90 -7.50
N ASP A 133 -12.87 -9.88 -6.66
CA ASP A 133 -13.60 -10.18 -5.44
C ASP A 133 -12.76 -9.76 -4.23
N VAL A 134 -13.22 -8.76 -3.50
CA VAL A 134 -12.56 -8.18 -2.33
C VAL A 134 -13.28 -8.60 -1.07
N LYS A 135 -12.57 -9.21 -0.12
CA LYS A 135 -13.12 -9.56 1.17
C LYS A 135 -12.32 -8.94 2.30
N ILE A 136 -13.03 -8.31 3.23
CA ILE A 136 -12.43 -7.56 4.33
C ILE A 136 -12.54 -8.33 5.63
N PHE A 137 -11.43 -8.39 6.36
CA PHE A 137 -11.35 -8.98 7.68
C PHE A 137 -10.78 -8.01 8.69
N GLU A 138 -11.04 -8.26 9.96
CA GLU A 138 -10.21 -7.72 11.03
C GLU A 138 -8.83 -8.37 10.97
N LYS A 139 -7.78 -7.55 10.95
CA LYS A 139 -6.38 -8.00 10.79
C LYS A 139 -5.96 -8.99 11.88
N SER A 140 -6.49 -8.82 13.10
CA SER A 140 -6.25 -9.71 14.25
C SER A 140 -6.90 -11.09 14.10
N GLN A 141 -7.96 -11.20 13.29
CA GLN A 141 -8.83 -12.38 13.20
C GLN A 141 -8.55 -13.25 11.97
N ASN A 142 -7.89 -12.73 10.92
CA ASN A 142 -7.52 -13.49 9.72
C ASN A 142 -5.99 -13.68 9.65
N LYS A 143 -5.44 -14.41 10.62
CA LYS A 143 -3.97 -14.62 10.74
C LYS A 143 -3.39 -15.49 9.64
N LEU A 144 -4.22 -16.32 9.00
CA LEU A 144 -3.81 -17.29 7.98
C LEU A 144 -3.94 -16.74 6.54
N ASN A 145 -4.39 -15.50 6.37
CA ASN A 145 -4.68 -14.90 5.05
C ASN A 145 -5.62 -15.79 4.19
N ASP A 146 -6.64 -16.38 4.82
CA ASP A 146 -7.61 -17.25 4.15
C ASP A 146 -8.85 -16.45 3.70
N PHE A 147 -9.05 -16.36 2.38
CA PHE A 147 -10.19 -15.69 1.78
C PHE A 147 -11.53 -16.38 2.10
N TYR A 148 -11.52 -17.71 2.26
CA TYR A 148 -12.72 -18.49 2.49
C TYR A 148 -13.12 -18.54 3.97
N GLN A 149 -12.32 -17.95 4.87
CA GLN A 149 -12.66 -17.84 6.28
C GLN A 149 -14.07 -17.23 6.45
N ASN A 150 -14.90 -17.89 7.26
CA ASN A 150 -16.31 -17.57 7.46
C ASN A 150 -16.58 -16.83 8.77
N TYR A 151 -15.55 -16.24 9.38
CA TYR A 151 -15.64 -15.42 10.59
C TYR A 151 -14.59 -14.29 10.54
N GLY A 152 -14.75 -13.28 11.40
CA GLY A 152 -13.83 -12.14 11.50
C GLY A 152 -13.87 -11.18 10.31
N TYR A 153 -14.83 -11.34 9.39
CA TYR A 153 -15.02 -10.44 8.26
C TYR A 153 -15.75 -9.15 8.70
N LYS A 154 -15.51 -8.04 7.99
CA LYS A 154 -16.14 -6.74 8.25
C LYS A 154 -17.16 -6.42 7.17
N GLN A 155 -18.40 -6.21 7.59
CA GLN A 155 -19.51 -5.76 6.74
C GLN A 155 -19.55 -4.23 6.65
N ASN A 156 -20.35 -3.67 5.73
CA ASN A 156 -20.57 -2.23 5.57
C ASN A 156 -19.27 -1.39 5.48
N THR A 157 -18.19 -1.98 4.99
CA THR A 157 -16.93 -1.28 4.74
C THR A 157 -16.99 -0.72 3.32
N ASN A 158 -16.68 0.57 3.16
CA ASN A 158 -16.62 1.21 1.85
C ASN A 158 -15.39 0.69 1.11
N ILE A 159 -15.60 0.24 -0.13
CA ILE A 159 -14.56 -0.24 -1.03
C ILE A 159 -14.48 0.67 -2.24
N SER A 160 -13.27 1.11 -2.56
CA SER A 160 -12.95 1.81 -3.79
C SER A 160 -11.91 1.01 -4.56
N VAL A 161 -12.22 0.68 -5.80
CA VAL A 161 -11.33 -0.02 -6.73
C VAL A 161 -11.01 0.93 -7.88
N SER A 162 -9.73 1.13 -8.17
CA SER A 162 -9.26 1.86 -9.34
C SER A 162 -8.32 0.98 -10.14
N ILE A 163 -8.44 0.98 -11.46
CA ILE A 163 -7.58 0.27 -12.39
C ILE A 163 -6.93 1.29 -13.31
N ILE A 164 -5.61 1.33 -13.31
CA ILE A 164 -4.78 2.25 -14.09
C ILE A 164 -3.99 1.44 -15.11
N ASN A 165 -3.87 1.95 -16.34
CA ASN A 165 -3.07 1.34 -17.40
C ASN A 165 -1.58 1.76 -17.33
N GLU A 166 -0.75 1.29 -18.27
CA GLU A 166 0.69 1.65 -18.29
C GLU A 166 0.95 3.10 -18.69
N ASP A 167 -0.05 3.82 -19.21
CA ASP A 167 0.02 5.22 -19.58
C ASP A 167 -0.50 6.14 -18.44
N ASP A 168 -0.63 5.60 -17.22
CA ASP A 168 -1.16 6.25 -16.01
C ASP A 168 -2.61 6.77 -16.13
N GLN A 169 -3.37 6.26 -17.09
CA GLN A 169 -4.77 6.59 -17.28
C GLN A 169 -5.67 5.59 -16.55
N THR A 170 -6.69 6.11 -15.87
CA THR A 170 -7.73 5.28 -15.25
C THR A 170 -8.52 4.53 -16.33
N ALA A 171 -8.31 3.22 -16.41
CA ALA A 171 -9.06 2.32 -17.29
C ALA A 171 -10.45 1.98 -16.71
N PHE A 172 -10.56 1.91 -15.37
CA PHE A 172 -11.80 1.60 -14.68
C PHE A 172 -11.77 2.07 -13.24
N SER A 173 -12.95 2.41 -12.69
CA SER A 173 -13.12 2.65 -11.27
C SER A 173 -14.48 2.16 -10.80
N SER A 174 -14.53 1.58 -9.61
CA SER A 174 -15.78 1.13 -8.99
C SER A 174 -15.76 1.44 -7.50
N ASN A 175 -16.93 1.77 -6.95
CA ASN A 175 -17.12 2.00 -5.52
C ASN A 175 -18.30 1.18 -5.03
N GLY A 176 -18.28 0.77 -3.77
CA GLY A 176 -19.43 0.15 -3.13
C GLY A 176 -19.17 -0.18 -1.67
N ILE A 177 -20.01 -1.03 -1.11
CA ILE A 177 -19.90 -1.48 0.28
C ILE A 177 -19.87 -3.00 0.32
N THR A 178 -19.13 -3.55 1.29
CA THR A 178 -19.11 -4.99 1.52
C THR A 178 -20.47 -5.49 2.02
N ASP A 179 -20.88 -6.67 1.55
CA ASP A 179 -22.12 -7.35 1.94
C ASP A 179 -22.07 -7.94 3.37
N LYS A 180 -23.08 -8.76 3.70
CA LYS A 180 -23.18 -9.48 4.98
C LYS A 180 -22.06 -10.50 5.25
N ASN A 181 -21.24 -10.83 4.26
CA ASN A 181 -20.09 -11.73 4.37
C ASN A 181 -18.76 -10.95 4.31
N GLY A 182 -18.82 -9.62 4.33
CA GLY A 182 -17.65 -8.76 4.16
C GLY A 182 -17.09 -8.77 2.74
N LEU A 183 -17.88 -9.20 1.75
CA LEU A 183 -17.50 -9.37 0.35
C LEU A 183 -17.99 -8.20 -0.50
N TYR A 184 -17.14 -7.71 -1.39
CA TYR A 184 -17.45 -6.77 -2.45
C TYR A 184 -16.95 -7.36 -3.78
N GLN A 185 -17.76 -7.30 -4.82
CA GLN A 185 -17.45 -7.88 -6.13
C GLN A 185 -17.57 -6.82 -7.21
N THR A 186 -16.60 -6.78 -8.11
CA THR A 186 -16.64 -5.90 -9.28
C THR A 186 -16.00 -6.59 -10.47
N GLU A 187 -16.39 -6.16 -11.67
CA GLU A 187 -15.85 -6.69 -12.91
C GLU A 187 -15.51 -5.57 -13.88
N PHE A 188 -14.41 -5.76 -14.61
CA PHE A 188 -13.91 -4.83 -15.60
C PHE A 188 -13.85 -5.52 -16.96
N PHE A 189 -14.57 -4.98 -17.95
CA PHE A 189 -14.57 -5.49 -19.31
C PHE A 189 -13.32 -5.03 -20.06
N ILE A 190 -12.61 -5.96 -20.72
CA ILE A 190 -11.49 -5.66 -21.60
C ILE A 190 -12.01 -5.53 -23.04
N PRO A 191 -12.00 -4.35 -23.67
CA PRO A 191 -12.42 -4.19 -25.07
C PRO A 191 -11.60 -5.00 -26.07
N GLU A 192 -12.17 -5.22 -27.26
CA GLU A 192 -11.52 -5.96 -28.36
C GLU A 192 -10.11 -5.44 -28.68
N ASN A 193 -9.98 -4.12 -28.86
CA ASN A 193 -8.73 -3.44 -29.21
C ASN A 193 -7.91 -3.00 -27.99
N PHE A 194 -8.11 -3.62 -26.83
CA PHE A 194 -7.36 -3.25 -25.65
C PHE A 194 -5.90 -3.71 -25.76
N LYS A 195 -4.97 -2.78 -25.51
CA LYS A 195 -3.53 -3.04 -25.58
C LYS A 195 -3.15 -4.22 -24.67
N ARG A 196 -2.19 -5.03 -25.11
CA ARG A 196 -1.50 -5.98 -24.24
C ARG A 196 -0.64 -5.18 -23.27
N GLN A 197 -1.00 -5.19 -22.00
CA GLN A 197 -0.38 -4.34 -20.98
C GLN A 197 -0.65 -4.87 -19.57
N THR A 198 0.11 -4.36 -18.62
CA THR A 198 -0.13 -4.56 -17.19
C THR A 198 -1.03 -3.46 -16.65
N LEU A 199 -2.10 -3.86 -15.97
CA LEU A 199 -3.02 -2.95 -15.29
C LEU A 199 -2.75 -2.99 -13.80
N THR A 200 -2.58 -1.81 -13.20
CA THR A 200 -2.41 -1.65 -11.76
C THR A 200 -3.77 -1.46 -11.12
N VAL A 201 -4.14 -2.34 -10.19
CA VAL A 201 -5.40 -2.27 -9.45
C VAL A 201 -5.11 -1.81 -8.03
N THR A 202 -5.71 -0.70 -7.63
CA THR A 202 -5.66 -0.17 -6.27
C THR A 202 -7.01 -0.36 -5.61
N ILE A 203 -7.00 -1.00 -4.45
CA ILE A 203 -8.18 -1.27 -3.62
C ILE A 203 -8.00 -0.51 -2.32
N ILE A 204 -8.98 0.32 -1.96
CA ILE A 204 -9.03 1.04 -0.68
C ILE A 204 -10.25 0.54 0.06
N ALA A 205 -10.07 0.14 1.32
CA ALA A 205 -11.13 -0.24 2.23
C ALA A 205 -11.19 0.76 3.38
N GLU A 206 -12.38 1.31 3.64
CA GLU A 206 -12.57 2.33 4.67
C GLU A 206 -13.89 2.11 5.42
N ASN A 207 -13.82 2.03 6.75
CA ASN A 207 -14.98 2.08 7.63
C ASN A 207 -14.85 3.27 8.59
N ASN A 208 -15.66 3.34 9.65
CA ASN A 208 -15.64 4.48 10.58
C ASN A 208 -14.32 4.60 11.36
N ASP A 209 -13.64 3.48 11.61
CA ASP A 209 -12.54 3.38 12.57
C ASP A 209 -11.20 3.05 11.89
N SER A 210 -11.25 2.53 10.67
CA SER A 210 -10.10 1.96 10.00
C SER A 210 -10.09 2.24 8.48
N LYS A 211 -8.88 2.39 7.94
CA LYS A 211 -8.61 2.55 6.52
C LYS A 211 -7.37 1.75 6.13
N SER A 212 -7.49 0.95 5.08
CA SER A 212 -6.42 0.11 4.56
C SER A 212 -6.41 0.15 3.03
N SER A 213 -5.28 -0.20 2.43
CA SER A 213 -5.16 -0.29 0.96
C SER A 213 -4.40 -1.53 0.52
N ARG A 214 -4.67 -1.97 -0.72
CA ARG A 214 -3.99 -3.10 -1.35
C ARG A 214 -3.84 -2.84 -2.85
N VAL A 215 -2.64 -3.13 -3.37
CA VAL A 215 -2.32 -3.01 -4.79
C VAL A 215 -2.05 -4.40 -5.37
N LEU A 216 -2.52 -4.65 -6.59
CA LEU A 216 -2.29 -5.88 -7.36
C LEU A 216 -2.23 -5.58 -8.85
N GLN A 217 -1.87 -6.58 -9.66
CA GLN A 217 -1.71 -6.43 -11.11
C GLN A 217 -2.56 -7.43 -11.90
N ILE A 218 -3.18 -6.95 -12.98
CA ILE A 218 -3.91 -7.75 -13.97
C ILE A 218 -3.21 -7.58 -15.32
N PHE A 219 -2.93 -8.68 -16.02
CA PHE A 219 -2.32 -8.66 -17.35
C PHE A 219 -3.41 -8.76 -18.42
N SER A 220 -3.60 -7.70 -19.19
CA SER A 220 -4.32 -7.77 -20.46
C SER A 220 -3.42 -8.43 -21.50
N LEU A 221 -3.91 -9.51 -22.10
CA LEU A 221 -3.16 -10.28 -23.10
C LEU A 221 -3.41 -9.80 -24.54
N GLY A 222 -4.38 -8.90 -24.75
CA GLY A 222 -4.87 -8.50 -26.08
C GLY A 222 -5.78 -9.57 -26.70
N GLN A 223 -5.96 -9.50 -28.02
CA GLN A 223 -6.75 -10.48 -28.77
C GLN A 223 -6.10 -11.87 -28.72
N GLN A 224 -6.94 -12.90 -28.65
CA GLN A 224 -6.49 -14.27 -28.79
C GLN A 224 -6.14 -14.50 -30.28
N SER A 225 -4.93 -15.00 -30.57
CA SER A 225 -4.57 -15.35 -31.94
C SER A 225 -5.35 -16.60 -32.36
N ASP A 226 -6.24 -16.45 -33.35
CA ASP A 226 -7.04 -17.55 -33.90
C ASP A 226 -6.19 -18.58 -34.68
N ASP A 227 -4.94 -18.27 -35.01
CA ASP A 227 -4.17 -19.02 -36.01
C ASP A 227 -3.12 -19.99 -35.44
N GLY A 228 -2.98 -20.12 -34.12
CA GLY A 228 -2.02 -21.04 -33.49
C GLY A 228 -0.55 -20.78 -33.84
N LYS A 229 -0.24 -19.66 -34.50
CA LYS A 229 1.12 -19.25 -34.85
C LYS A 229 1.56 -18.14 -33.90
N SER A 230 2.54 -18.47 -33.07
CA SER A 230 3.28 -17.50 -32.26
C SER A 230 3.78 -16.37 -33.15
N SER A 231 3.28 -15.15 -32.94
CA SER A 231 3.93 -13.95 -33.44
C SER A 231 5.14 -13.66 -32.55
N THR A 232 6.31 -14.07 -33.01
CA THR A 232 7.62 -13.57 -32.58
C THR A 232 7.85 -12.15 -33.12
N PRO A 233 8.78 -11.39 -32.49
CA PRO A 233 8.62 -9.98 -32.10
C PRO A 233 8.60 -8.95 -33.23
#